data_AF-A0A8V0Y6W3-F1
#
_entry.id   AF-A0A8V0Y6W3-F1
#
_cell.length_a   1.000
_cell.length_b   1.000
_cell.length_c   1.000
_cell.angle_alpha   90.00
_cell.angle_beta   90.00
_cell.angle_gamma   90.00
#
_symmetry.space_group_name_H-M   'P 1'
#
loop_
_entity.id
_entity.type
_entity.pdbx_description
1 polymer ?
#
loop_
_entity_poly.entity_id
_entity_poly.type
_entity_poly.pdbx_seq_one_letter_code
_entity_poly.pdbx_strand_id
1 'polypeptide(L)'
;MDKHKVFQKELGKRAGCMKMLKRSVRELTRSSSSSSSSSGGGCSGGCGSGVDAQRLQLQMEELSARWEAVCGMSVCKQGRLEAAMRQAEEFHALVHSFLGRLSEAEKTLKYGLGPPEERSAQQCQLQLQLWVEAAEEALSERDGEPLPDGVQLLRELSRQHAEFMEEL
;
A
#
# COMPACT_ATOMS: atom_id res chain seq x y z
N MET A 1 -14.67 -5.57 -3.12
CA MET A 1 -14.81 -4.65 -4.27
C MET A 1 -16.21 -4.07 -4.41
N ASP A 2 -17.28 -4.83 -4.19
CA ASP A 2 -18.66 -4.42 -4.56
C ASP A 2 -19.17 -3.18 -3.82
N LYS A 3 -18.89 -3.06 -2.52
CA LYS A 3 -19.23 -1.87 -1.74
C LYS A 3 -18.61 -0.59 -2.32
N HIS A 4 -17.39 -0.68 -2.87
CA HIS A 4 -16.72 0.47 -3.49
C HIS A 4 -17.33 0.82 -4.84
N LYS A 5 -17.74 -0.18 -5.64
CA LYS A 5 -18.49 0.05 -6.88
C LYS A 5 -19.83 0.76 -6.64
N VAL A 6 -20.56 0.38 -5.58
CA VAL A 6 -21.80 1.08 -5.18
C VAL A 6 -21.51 2.55 -4.83
N PHE A 7 -20.45 2.81 -4.07
CA PHE A 7 -20.05 4.18 -3.74
C PHE A 7 -19.70 5.02 -4.98
N GLN A 8 -18.97 4.45 -5.95
CA GLN A 8 -18.68 5.14 -7.21
C GLN A 8 -19.95 5.47 -8.02
N LYS A 9 -20.94 4.57 -8.03
CA LYS A 9 -22.25 4.86 -8.66
C LYS A 9 -22.95 6.05 -8.01
N GLU A 10 -22.92 6.12 -6.67
CA GLU A 10 -23.47 7.25 -5.94
C GLU A 10 -22.72 8.55 -6.21
N LEU A 11 -21.39 8.51 -6.33
CA LEU A 11 -20.61 9.66 -6.77
C LEU A 11 -21.02 10.11 -8.18
N GLY A 12 -21.22 9.18 -9.12
CA GLY A 12 -21.70 9.49 -10.46
C GLY A 12 -23.04 10.23 -10.46
N LYS A 13 -24.00 9.78 -9.63
CA LYS A 13 -25.29 10.47 -9.47
C LYS A 13 -25.12 11.89 -8.92
N ARG A 14 -24.31 12.05 -7.87
CA ARG A 14 -24.07 13.35 -7.22
C ARG A 14 -23.28 14.33 -8.09
N ALA A 15 -22.45 13.84 -9.03
CA ALA A 15 -21.75 14.67 -10.00
C ALA A 15 -22.71 15.50 -10.86
N GLY A 16 -23.87 14.92 -11.23
CA GLY A 16 -24.92 15.64 -11.95
C GLY A 16 -25.49 16.80 -11.13
N CYS A 17 -25.81 16.55 -9.86
CA CYS A 17 -26.29 17.58 -8.95
C CYS A 17 -25.25 18.71 -8.73
N MET A 18 -23.97 18.36 -8.57
CA MET A 18 -22.88 19.32 -8.41
C MET A 18 -22.76 20.26 -9.63
N LYS A 19 -22.88 19.72 -10.85
CA LYS A 19 -22.86 20.50 -12.09
C LYS A 19 -24.03 21.48 -12.17
N MET A 20 -25.24 21.02 -11.84
CA MET A 20 -26.43 21.87 -11.82
C MET A 20 -26.32 22.98 -10.77
N LEU A 21 -25.86 22.64 -9.56
CA LEU A 21 -25.67 23.60 -8.47
C LEU A 21 -24.65 24.69 -8.86
N LYS A 22 -23.50 24.28 -9.43
CA LYS A 22 -22.46 25.20 -9.91
C LYS A 22 -22.99 26.15 -10.99
N ARG A 23 -23.87 25.67 -11.88
CA ARG A 23 -24.52 26.51 -12.90
C ARG A 23 -25.48 27.51 -12.26
N SER A 24 -26.34 27.06 -11.35
CA SER A 24 -27.31 27.89 -10.65
C SER A 24 -26.65 29.01 -9.85
N VAL A 25 -25.58 28.71 -9.09
CA VAL A 25 -24.80 29.72 -8.36
C VAL A 25 -24.22 30.79 -9.29
N ARG A 26 -23.67 30.38 -10.45
CA ARG A 26 -23.15 31.34 -11.44
C ARG A 26 -24.24 32.23 -12.04
N GLU A 27 -25.41 31.69 -12.34
CA GLU A 27 -26.53 32.45 -12.89
C GLU A 27 -27.08 33.45 -11.86
N LEU A 28 -27.19 33.07 -10.59
CA LEU A 28 -27.61 33.95 -9.49
C LEU A 28 -26.62 35.10 -9.28
N THR A 29 -25.32 34.81 -9.14
CA THR A 29 -24.27 35.83 -8.96
C THR A 29 -24.18 36.80 -10.14
N ARG A 30 -24.39 36.31 -11.37
CA ARG A 30 -24.44 37.16 -12.57
C ARG A 30 -25.68 38.07 -12.58
N SER A 31 -26.83 37.55 -12.19
CA SER A 31 -28.10 38.29 -12.16
C SER A 31 -28.08 39.42 -11.14
N SER A 32 -27.49 39.20 -9.97
CA SER A 32 -27.25 40.21 -8.93
C SER A 32 -26.30 41.33 -9.37
N SER A 33 -25.45 41.07 -10.37
CA SER A 33 -24.49 42.04 -10.91
C SER A 33 -25.04 42.82 -12.12
N SER A 34 -26.02 42.27 -12.85
CA SER A 34 -26.63 42.92 -14.03
C SER A 34 -27.77 43.89 -13.72
N SER A 35 -28.35 43.82 -12.51
CA SER A 35 -29.41 44.75 -12.08
C SER A 35 -28.89 46.15 -11.72
N SER A 36 -27.58 46.35 -11.63
CA SER A 36 -26.93 47.63 -11.29
C SER A 36 -26.42 48.43 -12.50
N SER A 37 -26.51 47.91 -13.73
CA SER A 37 -25.87 48.52 -14.92
C SER A 37 -26.81 49.25 -15.90
N SER A 38 -28.09 49.45 -15.59
CA SER A 38 -29.06 50.04 -16.55
C SER A 38 -29.82 51.30 -16.10
N SER A 39 -29.50 51.92 -14.96
CA SER A 39 -30.08 53.22 -14.59
C SER A 39 -29.01 54.16 -14.01
N GLY A 40 -28.71 55.24 -14.73
CA GLY A 40 -28.06 56.41 -14.16
C GLY A 40 -28.98 57.05 -13.12
N GLY A 41 -28.66 56.88 -11.84
CA GLY A 41 -29.43 57.47 -10.74
C GLY A 41 -28.83 57.04 -9.41
N GLY A 42 -28.30 58.00 -8.65
CA GLY A 42 -27.58 57.76 -7.41
C GLY A 42 -28.42 57.00 -6.37
N CYS A 43 -27.90 55.88 -5.89
CA CYS A 43 -28.39 55.20 -4.70
C CYS A 43 -27.24 55.11 -3.69
N SER A 44 -27.24 56.04 -2.75
CA SER A 44 -26.50 55.92 -1.51
C SER A 44 -27.33 55.03 -0.58
N GLY A 45 -27.10 53.72 -0.63
CA GLY A 45 -27.76 52.77 0.28
C GLY A 45 -28.00 51.40 -0.34
N GLY A 46 -27.23 50.40 0.10
CA GLY A 46 -27.57 48.98 -0.06
C GLY A 46 -26.56 48.10 -0.79
N CYS A 47 -25.27 48.17 -0.46
CA CYS A 47 -24.23 47.27 -1.01
C CYS A 47 -24.25 45.82 -0.44
N GLY A 48 -25.36 45.35 0.15
CA GLY A 48 -25.47 44.01 0.74
C GLY A 48 -25.48 42.86 -0.27
N SER A 49 -26.07 43.07 -1.47
CA SER A 49 -26.26 41.99 -2.46
C SER A 49 -24.97 41.48 -3.09
N GLY A 50 -23.92 42.30 -3.19
CA GLY A 50 -22.63 41.89 -3.74
C GLY A 50 -21.83 41.00 -2.79
N VAL A 51 -21.95 41.25 -1.48
CA VAL A 51 -21.30 40.46 -0.43
C VAL A 51 -21.91 39.05 -0.36
N ASP A 52 -23.22 38.94 -0.48
CA ASP A 52 -23.91 37.63 -0.49
C ASP A 52 -23.55 36.80 -1.73
N ALA A 53 -23.47 37.45 -2.90
CA ALA A 53 -23.07 36.80 -4.15
C ALA A 53 -21.61 36.31 -4.11
N GLN A 54 -20.70 37.10 -3.51
CA GLN A 54 -19.31 36.72 -3.27
C GLN A 54 -19.20 35.56 -2.26
N ARG A 55 -19.96 35.62 -1.16
CA ARG A 55 -20.01 34.55 -0.17
C ARG A 55 -20.51 33.23 -0.77
N LEU A 56 -21.57 33.26 -1.57
CA LEU A 56 -22.10 32.08 -2.24
C LEU A 56 -21.09 31.46 -3.21
N GLN A 57 -20.33 32.31 -3.93
CA GLN A 57 -19.26 31.88 -4.82
C GLN A 57 -18.15 31.14 -4.06
N LEU A 58 -17.69 31.68 -2.93
CA LEU A 58 -16.69 31.04 -2.06
C LEU A 58 -17.18 29.70 -1.53
N GLN A 59 -18.46 29.61 -1.11
CA GLN A 59 -19.04 28.33 -0.66
C GLN A 59 -19.10 27.30 -1.80
N MET A 60 -19.39 27.72 -3.02
CA MET A 60 -19.41 26.85 -4.20
C MET A 60 -18.00 26.37 -4.58
N GLU A 61 -16.98 27.22 -4.43
CA GLU A 61 -15.58 26.86 -4.64
C GLU A 61 -15.10 25.84 -3.62
N GLU A 62 -15.36 26.08 -2.33
CA GLU A 62 -15.03 25.13 -1.25
C GLU A 62 -15.74 23.78 -1.45
N LEU A 63 -17.03 23.80 -1.79
CA LEU A 63 -17.78 22.58 -2.09
C LEU A 63 -17.20 21.84 -3.30
N SER A 64 -16.77 22.57 -4.34
CA SER A 64 -16.11 21.98 -5.50
C SER A 64 -14.77 21.35 -5.11
N ALA A 65 -13.96 22.03 -4.30
CA ALA A 65 -12.68 21.51 -3.83
C ALA A 65 -12.86 20.21 -3.02
N ARG A 66 -13.82 20.19 -2.08
CA ARG A 66 -14.17 18.98 -1.32
C ARG A 66 -14.67 17.85 -2.21
N TRP A 67 -15.46 18.18 -3.23
CA TRP A 67 -15.95 17.20 -4.20
C TRP A 67 -14.78 16.54 -4.95
N GLU A 68 -13.86 17.34 -5.49
CA GLU A 68 -12.66 16.82 -6.17
C GLU A 68 -11.78 15.99 -5.22
N ALA A 69 -11.64 16.40 -3.95
CA ALA A 69 -10.92 15.62 -2.96
C ALA A 69 -11.57 14.24 -2.72
N VAL A 70 -12.90 14.19 -2.59
CA VAL A 70 -13.64 12.92 -2.44
C VAL A 70 -13.48 12.03 -3.68
N CYS A 71 -13.53 12.62 -4.88
CA CYS A 71 -13.27 11.90 -6.13
C CYS A 71 -11.84 11.33 -6.16
N GLY A 72 -10.83 12.14 -5.82
CA GLY A 72 -9.43 11.72 -5.73
C GLY A 72 -9.24 10.57 -4.73
N MET A 73 -9.80 10.68 -3.53
CA MET A 73 -9.78 9.61 -2.52
C MET A 73 -10.43 8.32 -3.03
N SER A 74 -11.52 8.43 -3.79
CA SER A 74 -12.19 7.27 -4.40
C SER A 74 -11.29 6.56 -5.41
N VAL A 75 -10.60 7.31 -6.28
CA VAL A 75 -9.66 6.77 -7.27
C VAL A 75 -8.45 6.13 -6.59
N CYS A 76 -7.84 6.80 -5.61
CA CYS A 76 -6.73 6.22 -4.85
C CYS A 76 -7.14 4.91 -4.15
N LYS A 77 -8.36 4.86 -3.60
CA LYS A 77 -8.90 3.64 -2.99
C LYS A 77 -9.11 2.52 -4.02
N GLN A 78 -9.59 2.85 -5.22
CA GLN A 78 -9.75 1.87 -6.31
C GLN A 78 -8.40 1.24 -6.66
N GLY A 79 -7.37 2.06 -6.90
CA GLY A 79 -6.02 1.56 -7.23
C GLY A 79 -5.45 0.66 -6.13
N ARG A 80 -5.65 1.01 -4.85
CA ARG A 80 -5.23 0.16 -3.72
C ARG A 80 -5.96 -1.19 -3.69
N LEU A 81 -7.25 -1.20 -4.00
CA LEU A 81 -8.04 -2.45 -4.05
C LEU A 81 -7.60 -3.34 -5.20
N GLU A 82 -7.32 -2.77 -6.37
CA GLU A 82 -6.84 -3.51 -7.53
C GLU A 82 -5.44 -4.09 -7.31
N ALA A 83 -4.52 -3.31 -6.74
CA ALA A 83 -3.19 -3.80 -6.37
C ALA A 83 -3.25 -4.95 -5.36
N ALA A 84 -4.08 -4.83 -4.32
CA ALA A 84 -4.28 -5.88 -3.34
C ALA A 84 -4.89 -7.17 -3.96
N MET A 85 -5.83 -7.02 -4.89
CA MET A 85 -6.40 -8.15 -5.63
C MET A 85 -5.34 -8.86 -6.47
N ARG A 86 -4.54 -8.12 -7.25
CA ARG A 86 -3.42 -8.69 -8.02
C ARG A 86 -2.45 -9.45 -7.13
N GLN A 87 -2.06 -8.84 -6.00
CA GLN A 87 -1.13 -9.48 -5.07
C GLN A 87 -1.70 -10.78 -4.49
N ALA A 88 -3.00 -10.82 -4.19
CA ALA A 88 -3.66 -12.03 -3.73
C ALA A 88 -3.70 -13.12 -4.81
N GLU A 89 -3.95 -12.76 -6.07
CA GLU A 89 -3.93 -13.68 -7.21
C GLU A 89 -2.52 -14.26 -7.45
N GLU A 90 -1.50 -13.41 -7.43
CA GLU A 90 -0.10 -13.82 -7.55
C GLU A 90 0.31 -14.76 -6.42
N PHE A 91 -0.04 -14.42 -5.17
CA PHE A 91 0.22 -15.28 -4.02
C PHE A 91 -0.45 -16.64 -4.16
N HIS A 92 -1.73 -16.66 -4.57
CA HIS A 92 -2.45 -17.90 -4.80
C HIS A 92 -1.78 -18.77 -5.88
N ALA A 93 -1.35 -18.18 -6.99
CA ALA A 93 -0.64 -18.89 -8.04
C ALA A 93 0.69 -19.49 -7.55
N LEU A 94 1.47 -18.73 -6.76
CA LEU A 94 2.72 -19.20 -6.18
C LEU A 94 2.51 -20.36 -5.21
N VAL A 95 1.53 -20.25 -4.31
CA VAL A 95 1.17 -21.34 -3.37
C VAL A 95 0.72 -22.57 -4.13
N HIS A 96 -0.13 -22.42 -5.15
CA HIS A 96 -0.62 -23.54 -5.94
C HIS A 96 0.52 -24.25 -6.69
N SER A 97 1.43 -23.48 -7.31
CA SER A 97 2.64 -24.02 -7.94
C SER A 97 3.53 -24.77 -6.95
N PHE A 98 3.75 -24.20 -5.76
CA PHE A 98 4.53 -24.83 -4.70
C PHE A 98 3.91 -26.15 -4.23
N LEU A 99 2.60 -26.17 -3.97
CA LEU A 99 1.89 -27.40 -3.59
C LEU A 99 1.95 -28.46 -4.69
N GLY A 100 1.88 -28.05 -5.96
CA GLY A 100 2.08 -28.95 -7.10
C GLY A 100 3.47 -29.62 -7.06
N ARG A 101 4.53 -28.83 -6.88
CA ARG A 101 5.90 -29.34 -6.76
C ARG A 101 6.10 -30.22 -5.53
N LEU A 102 5.50 -29.88 -4.39
CA LEU A 102 5.53 -30.73 -3.21
C LEU A 102 4.84 -32.07 -3.44
N SER A 103 3.66 -32.07 -4.08
CA SER A 103 2.95 -33.29 -4.41
C SER A 103 3.74 -34.17 -5.39
N GLU A 104 4.42 -33.57 -6.36
CA GLU A 104 5.31 -34.28 -7.27
C GLU A 104 6.51 -34.88 -6.53
N ALA A 105 7.19 -34.10 -5.68
CA ALA A 105 8.29 -34.59 -4.86
C ALA A 105 7.85 -35.73 -3.93
N GLU A 106 6.68 -35.62 -3.30
CA GLU A 106 6.09 -36.66 -2.46
C GLU A 106 5.82 -37.94 -3.25
N LYS A 107 5.28 -37.84 -4.47
CA LYS A 107 5.06 -38.99 -5.34
C LYS A 107 6.38 -39.63 -5.76
N THR A 108 7.39 -38.83 -6.10
CA THR A 108 8.73 -39.33 -6.44
C THR A 108 9.38 -40.05 -5.26
N LEU A 109 9.22 -39.55 -4.04
CA LEU A 109 9.71 -40.24 -2.84
C LEU A 109 8.94 -41.53 -2.54
N LYS A 110 7.61 -41.52 -2.66
CA LYS A 110 6.76 -42.68 -2.34
C LYS A 110 6.80 -43.80 -3.39
N TYR A 111 6.96 -43.43 -4.65
CA TYR A 111 6.78 -44.34 -5.79
C TYR A 111 7.93 -44.32 -6.80
N GLY A 112 8.75 -43.26 -6.82
CA GLY A 112 9.92 -43.13 -7.70
C GLY A 112 11.18 -43.78 -7.13
N LEU A 113 11.20 -44.08 -5.83
CA LEU A 113 12.08 -45.10 -5.27
C LEU A 113 11.43 -46.46 -5.55
N GLY A 114 11.75 -47.07 -6.70
CA GLY A 114 11.66 -48.53 -6.84
C GLY A 114 12.44 -49.21 -5.71
N PRO A 115 12.33 -50.54 -5.52
CA PRO A 115 13.03 -51.24 -4.42
C PRO A 115 14.47 -50.74 -4.38
N PRO A 116 14.99 -50.37 -3.20
CA PRO A 116 16.27 -49.69 -3.10
C PRO A 116 17.26 -50.50 -3.91
N GLU A 117 17.81 -49.90 -4.97
CA GLU A 117 19.11 -50.35 -5.43
C GLU A 117 20.02 -49.96 -4.28
N GLU A 118 20.14 -50.87 -3.30
CA GLU A 118 20.74 -50.73 -1.97
C GLU A 118 22.11 -50.01 -2.03
N ARG A 119 22.76 -50.08 -3.20
CA ARG A 119 23.99 -49.39 -3.58
C ARG A 119 23.88 -47.85 -3.66
N SER A 120 22.76 -47.27 -4.06
CA SER A 120 22.62 -45.80 -4.18
C SER A 120 22.36 -45.15 -2.83
N ALA A 121 21.55 -45.78 -1.98
CA ALA A 121 21.36 -45.36 -0.59
C ALA A 121 22.67 -45.48 0.21
N GLN A 122 23.42 -46.57 0.04
CA GLN A 122 24.75 -46.75 0.65
C GLN A 122 25.76 -45.70 0.15
N GLN A 123 25.75 -45.36 -1.14
CA GLN A 123 26.62 -44.31 -1.70
C GLN A 123 26.28 -42.92 -1.14
N CYS A 124 24.99 -42.56 -1.04
CA CYS A 124 24.58 -41.30 -0.41
C CYS A 124 24.97 -41.23 1.06
N GLN A 125 24.86 -42.34 1.80
CA GLN A 125 25.26 -42.41 3.21
C GLN A 125 26.77 -42.19 3.38
N LEU A 126 27.61 -42.79 2.54
CA LEU A 126 29.06 -42.57 2.55
C LEU A 126 29.43 -41.13 2.20
N GLN A 127 28.76 -40.54 1.22
CA GLN A 127 29.00 -39.16 0.83
C GLN A 127 28.64 -38.16 1.94
N LEU A 128 27.56 -38.41 2.68
CA LEU A 128 27.16 -37.60 3.84
C LEU A 128 28.16 -37.71 4.99
N GLN A 129 28.66 -38.91 5.29
CA GLN A 129 29.66 -39.10 6.35
C GLN A 129 30.95 -38.31 6.07
N LEU A 130 31.47 -38.39 4.85
CA LEU A 130 32.66 -37.64 4.43
C LEU A 130 32.46 -36.12 4.52
N TRP A 131 31.28 -35.62 4.16
CA TRP A 131 30.98 -34.20 4.24
C TRP A 131 30.90 -33.70 5.69
N VAL A 132 30.34 -34.51 6.60
CA VAL A 132 30.25 -34.17 8.02
C VAL A 132 31.65 -34.09 8.64
N GLU A 133 32.53 -35.06 8.39
CA GLU A 133 33.91 -35.04 8.90
C GLU A 133 34.66 -33.77 8.43
N ALA A 134 34.53 -33.42 7.16
CA ALA A 134 35.15 -32.21 6.62
C ALA A 134 34.57 -30.91 7.22
N ALA A 135 33.26 -30.89 7.52
CA ALA A 135 32.62 -29.74 8.16
C ALA A 135 33.03 -29.59 9.63
N GLU A 136 33.18 -30.71 10.36
CA GLU A 136 33.69 -30.72 11.73
C GLU A 136 35.13 -30.20 11.79
N GLU A 137 35.99 -30.62 10.86
CA GLU A 137 37.36 -30.11 10.74
C GLU A 137 37.38 -28.60 10.47
N ALA A 138 36.61 -28.13 9.49
CA ALA A 138 36.53 -26.70 9.17
C ALA A 138 35.94 -25.85 10.31
N LEU A 139 35.02 -26.39 11.10
CA LEU A 139 34.50 -25.71 12.30
C LEU A 139 35.56 -25.68 13.41
N SER A 140 36.29 -26.77 13.61
CA SER A 140 37.37 -26.85 14.60
C SER A 140 38.50 -25.85 14.30
N GLU A 141 38.84 -25.65 13.02
CA GLU A 141 39.81 -24.62 12.61
C GLU A 141 39.31 -23.20 12.92
N ARG A 142 38.03 -22.92 12.70
CA ARG A 142 37.43 -21.60 12.92
C ARG A 142 37.23 -21.27 14.40
N ASP A 143 36.91 -22.25 15.23
CA ASP A 143 36.81 -22.07 16.68
C ASP A 143 38.18 -21.78 17.33
N GLY A 144 39.29 -22.12 16.66
CA GLY A 144 40.66 -21.80 17.08
C GLY A 144 41.15 -20.40 16.69
N GLU A 145 40.40 -19.64 15.89
CA GLU A 145 40.82 -18.30 15.43
C GLU A 145 40.58 -17.24 16.53
N PRO A 146 41.62 -16.48 16.94
CA PRO A 146 41.43 -15.40 17.91
C PRO A 146 40.50 -14.32 17.33
N LEU A 147 39.46 -13.94 18.08
CA LEU A 147 38.45 -12.98 17.60
C LEU A 147 39.09 -11.65 17.15
N PRO A 148 38.67 -11.10 16.00
CA PRO A 148 39.17 -9.80 15.53
C PRO A 148 38.68 -8.63 16.39
N ASP A 149 39.53 -7.60 16.52
CA ASP A 149 39.31 -6.41 17.39
C ASP A 149 37.97 -5.70 17.17
N GLY A 150 37.40 -5.76 15.97
CA GLY A 150 36.11 -5.17 15.65
C GLY A 150 34.92 -5.74 16.44
N VAL A 151 35.01 -7.00 16.88
CA VAL A 151 33.94 -7.64 17.69
C VAL A 151 33.97 -7.14 19.14
N GLN A 152 35.15 -6.74 19.64
CA GLN A 152 35.26 -6.12 20.97
C GLN A 152 34.63 -4.73 20.99
N LEU A 153 34.82 -3.94 19.93
CA LEU A 153 34.18 -2.63 19.77
C LEU A 153 32.65 -2.74 19.75
N LEU A 154 32.10 -3.75 19.05
CA LEU A 154 30.66 -3.96 19.00
C LEU A 154 30.08 -4.39 20.36
N ARG A 155 30.84 -5.20 21.12
CA ARG A 155 30.47 -5.62 22.48
C ARG A 155 30.50 -4.44 23.46
N GLU A 156 31.48 -3.55 23.33
CA GLU A 156 31.55 -2.33 24.12
C GLU A 156 30.43 -1.35 23.77
N LEU A 157 30.10 -1.20 22.49
CA LEU A 157 28.98 -0.37 22.05
C LEU A 157 27.62 -0.92 22.52
N SER A 158 27.47 -2.25 22.54
CA SER A 158 26.32 -2.94 23.13
C SER A 158 26.20 -2.70 24.63
N ARG A 159 27.33 -2.69 25.36
CA ARG A 159 27.38 -2.38 26.80
C ARG A 159 26.90 -0.94 27.06
N GLN A 160 27.42 0.00 26.30
CA GLN A 160 27.07 1.42 26.42
C GLN A 160 25.58 1.69 26.13
N HIS A 161 24.98 1.00 25.16
CA HIS A 161 23.55 1.13 24.88
C HIS A 161 22.67 0.53 25.98
N ALA A 162 23.11 -0.56 26.63
CA ALA A 162 22.39 -1.14 27.76
C ALA A 162 22.39 -0.20 28.97
N GLU A 163 23.54 0.43 29.27
CA GLU A 163 23.66 1.44 30.33
C GLU A 163 22.77 2.66 30.05
N PHE A 164 22.73 3.14 28.80
CA PHE A 164 21.84 4.22 28.40
C PHE A 164 20.35 3.87 28.56
N MET A 165 19.95 2.62 28.33
CA MET A 165 18.56 2.17 28.49
C MET A 165 18.14 1.95 29.96
N GLU A 166 19.08 1.82 30.89
CA GLU A 166 18.80 1.73 32.34
C GLU A 166 18.70 3.11 33.02
N GLU A 167 19.21 4.18 32.37
CA GLU A 167 19.16 5.57 32.88
C GLU A 167 17.90 6.36 32.43
N LEU A 168 16.99 5.74 31.65
CA LEU A 168 15.68 6.28 31.22
C LEU A 168 14.51 5.69 32.05
#